data_AF-A0A6P0IYX3-F1
#
_entry.id   AF-A0A6P0IYX3-F1
#
_cell.length_a   1.000
_cell.length_b   1.000
_cell.length_c   1.000
_cell.angle_alpha   90.00
_cell.angle_beta   90.00
_cell.angle_gamma   90.00
#
_symmetry.space_group_name_H-M   'P 1'
#
loop_
_entity.id
_entity.type
_entity.pdbx_description
1 polymer ?
#
loop_
_entity_poly.entity_id
_entity_poly.type
_entity_poly.pdbx_seq_one_letter_code
_entity_poly.pdbx_strand_id
1 'polypeptide(L)' 'RPCPDVLVQIAAVRGALDKVARIILDEHLSECIGRAAEQGNIEVEIEELKAALDQFLR' A
#
# COMPACT_ATOMS: atom_id res chain seq x y z
N ARG A 1 -3.07 22.49 -22.73
CA ARG A 1 -3.20 22.83 -21.30
C ARG A 1 -1.94 23.59 -20.90
N PRO A 2 -2.03 24.68 -20.13
CA PRO A 2 -0.88 25.28 -19.45
C PRO A 2 -0.10 24.20 -18.69
N CYS A 3 1.23 24.26 -18.71
CA CYS A 3 2.08 23.31 -17.98
C CYS A 3 1.70 23.17 -16.48
N PRO A 4 1.29 24.24 -15.75
CA PRO A 4 0.84 24.12 -14.37
C PRO A 4 -0.40 23.23 -14.16
N ASP A 5 -1.37 23.27 -15.07
CA ASP A 5 -2.62 22.48 -14.94
C ASP A 5 -2.35 20.98 -15.06
N VAL A 6 -1.34 20.60 -15.86
CA VAL A 6 -0.89 19.21 -15.98
C VAL A 6 -0.25 18.75 -14.67
N LEU A 7 0.54 19.60 -14.00
CA LEU A 7 1.13 19.28 -12.69
C LEU A 7 0.05 19.07 -11.62
N VAL A 8 -1.01 19.88 -11.61
CA VAL A 8 -2.15 19.71 -10.70
C VAL A 8 -2.87 18.37 -10.95
N GLN A 9 -3.04 17.98 -12.21
CA GLN A 9 -3.64 16.69 -12.56
C GLN A 9 -2.76 15.51 -12.14
N ILE A 10 -1.44 15.60 -12.34
CA ILE A 10 -0.50 14.59 -11.87
C ILE A 10 -0.58 14.45 -10.34
N ALA A 11 -0.65 15.56 -9.61
CA ALA A 11 -0.82 15.53 -8.15
C ALA A 11 -2.14 14.87 -7.73
N ALA A 12 -3.24 15.12 -8.45
CA ALA A 12 -4.52 14.47 -8.19
C ALA A 12 -4.46 12.96 -8.43
N VAL A 13 -3.82 12.51 -9.52
CA VAL A 13 -3.62 11.08 -9.79
C VAL A 13 -2.76 10.43 -8.70
N ARG A 14 -1.67 11.08 -8.30
CA ARG A 14 -0.83 10.59 -7.19
C ARG A 14 -1.64 10.42 -5.91
N GLY A 15 -2.41 11.42 -5.51
CA GLY A 15 -3.26 11.32 -4.32
C GLY A 15 -4.32 10.22 -4.41
N ALA A 16 -4.86 9.96 -5.61
CA ALA A 16 -5.78 8.84 -5.83
C ALA A 16 -5.07 7.49 -5.68
N LEU A 17 -3.85 7.34 -6.23
CA LEU A 17 -3.04 6.14 -6.09
C LEU A 17 -2.65 5.89 -4.63
N ASP A 18 -2.24 6.92 -3.90
CA ASP A 18 -1.90 6.82 -2.47
C ASP A 18 -3.09 6.31 -1.65
N LYS A 19 -4.30 6.77 -1.97
CA LYS A 19 -5.54 6.31 -1.33
C LYS A 19 -5.83 4.84 -1.62
N VAL A 20 -5.72 4.42 -2.88
CA VAL A 20 -5.95 3.02 -3.27
C VAL A 20 -4.94 2.10 -2.59
N ALA A 21 -3.66 2.48 -2.58
CA ALA A 21 -2.64 1.67 -1.95
C ALA A 21 -2.86 1.52 -0.43
N ARG A 22 -3.36 2.57 0.23
CA ARG A 22 -3.73 2.48 1.65
C ARG A 22 -4.91 1.53 1.91
N ILE A 23 -5.90 1.47 1.02
CA ILE A 23 -7.02 0.52 1.14
C ILE A 23 -6.50 -0.92 1.02
N ILE A 24 -5.65 -1.19 0.02
CA ILE A 24 -5.06 -2.52 -0.20
C ILE A 24 -4.19 -2.93 1.01
N LEU A 25 -3.43 -2.00 1.57
CA LEU A 25 -2.61 -2.27 2.76
C LEU A 25 -3.48 -2.65 3.97
N ASP A 26 -4.59 -1.94 4.20
CA ASP A 26 -5.51 -2.21 5.31
C ASP A 26 -6.16 -3.60 5.19
N GLU A 27 -6.55 -3.98 3.97
CA GLU A 27 -7.08 -5.30 3.65
C GLU A 27 -6.02 -6.40 3.88
N HIS A 28 -4.78 -6.19 3.41
CA HIS A 28 -3.69 -7.14 3.63
C HIS A 28 -3.36 -7.34 5.12
N LEU A 29 -3.34 -6.26 5.90
CA LEU A 29 -3.15 -6.33 7.35
C LEU A 29 -4.29 -7.09 8.05
N SER A 30 -5.53 -6.89 7.61
CA SER A 30 -6.69 -7.52 8.23
C SER A 30 -6.80 -9.01 7.85
N GLU A 31 -6.54 -9.32 6.59
CA GLU A 31 -6.75 -10.65 6.04
C GLU A 31 -5.52 -11.56 6.11
N CYS A 32 -4.38 -11.12 5.58
CA CYS A 32 -3.20 -11.97 5.47
C CYS A 32 -2.56 -12.19 6.84
N ILE A 33 -2.31 -11.10 7.59
CA ILE A 33 -1.75 -11.23 8.95
C ILE A 33 -2.72 -11.95 9.90
N GLY A 34 -4.03 -11.68 9.77
CA GLY A 34 -5.06 -12.38 10.55
C GLY A 34 -5.03 -13.89 10.31
N ARG A 35 -5.07 -14.32 9.04
CA ARG A 35 -4.93 -15.74 8.68
C ARG A 35 -3.59 -16.33 9.11
N ALA A 36 -2.51 -15.57 9.00
CA ALA A 36 -1.17 -16.05 9.34
C ALA A 36 -0.98 -16.28 10.83
N ALA A 37 -1.65 -15.47 11.66
CA ALA A 37 -1.72 -15.66 13.09
C ALA A 37 -2.43 -16.99 13.45
N GLU A 38 -3.51 -17.34 12.74
CA GLU A 38 -4.25 -18.59 12.93
C GLU A 38 -3.46 -19.82 12.45
N GLN A 39 -2.69 -19.67 11.37
CA GLN A 39 -1.93 -20.76 10.73
C GLN A 39 -0.52 -20.95 11.31
N GLY A 40 -0.08 -20.05 12.21
CA GLY A 40 1.22 -20.13 12.87
C GLY A 40 2.41 -19.73 11.98
N ASN A 41 2.18 -19.02 10.88
CA ASN A 41 3.20 -18.55 9.93
C ASN A 41 3.32 -17.02 9.89
N ILE A 42 2.89 -16.33 10.94
CA ILE A 42 2.87 -14.86 11.04
C ILE A 42 4.22 -14.20 10.75
N GLU A 43 5.33 -14.83 11.14
CA GLU A 43 6.68 -14.28 10.96
C GLU A 43 7.05 -14.11 9.48
N VAL A 44 6.66 -15.08 8.64
CA VAL A 44 6.92 -15.03 7.19
C VAL A 44 6.13 -13.89 6.55
N GLU A 45 4.83 -13.80 6.88
CA GLU A 45 3.94 -12.78 6.33
C GLU A 45 4.33 -11.37 6.78
N ILE A 46 4.83 -11.21 8.01
CA ILE A 46 5.39 -9.93 8.48
C ILE A 46 6.63 -9.53 7.68
N GLU A 47 7.54 -10.46 7.34
CA GLU A 47 8.72 -10.14 6.55
C GLU A 47 8.36 -9.76 5.10
N GLU A 48 7.41 -10.45 4.48
CA GLU A 48 6.90 -10.09 3.15
C GLU A 48 6.24 -8.70 3.17
N LEU A 49 5.44 -8.40 4.21
CA LEU A 49 4.85 -7.09 4.40
C LEU A 49 5.91 -5.99 4.56
N LYS A 50 6.97 -6.22 5.35
CA LYS A 50 8.07 -5.25 5.50
C LYS A 50 8.74 -4.95 4.17
N ALA A 51 9.04 -5.98 3.38
CA ALA A 51 9.64 -5.82 2.05
C ALA A 51 8.73 -5.01 1.11
N ALA A 52 7.41 -5.26 1.14
CA ALA A 52 6.44 -4.49 0.38
C ALA A 52 6.35 -3.03 0.85
N LEU A 53 6.39 -2.78 2.17
CA LEU A 53 6.36 -1.44 2.75
C LEU A 53 7.61 -0.62 2.42
N ASP A 54 8.79 -1.24 2.40
CA ASP A 54 10.03 -0.57 1.98
C ASP A 54 9.96 -0.05 0.54
N GLN A 55 9.24 -0.76 -0.34
CA GLN A 55 8.99 -0.30 -1.71
C GLN A 55 7.85 0.73 -1.77
N PHE A 56 6.84 0.60 -0.92
CA PHE A 56 5.67 1.48 -0.90
C PHE A 56 5.98 2.88 -0.34
N LEU A 57 6.84 2.97 0.67
CA LEU A 57 7.19 4.22 1.35
C LEU A 57 8.36 4.98 0.69
N ARG A 58 8.93 4.44 -0.40
CA ARG A 58 9.97 5.08 -1.20
C ARG A 58 9.46 6.20 -2.10
#